data_AF-A0A0V1H950-F1
#
_entry.id   AF-A0A0V1H950-F1
#
_cell.length_a   1.000
_cell.length_b   1.000
_cell.length_c   1.000
_cell.angle_alpha   90.00
_cell.angle_beta   90.00
_cell.angle_gamma   90.00
#
_symmetry.space_group_name_H-M   'P 1'
#
loop_
_entity.id
_entity.type
_entity.pdbx_description
1 polymer ?
#
loop_
_entity_poly.entity_id
_entity_poly.type
_entity_poly.pdbx_seq_one_letter_code
_entity_poly.pdbx_strand_id
1 'polypeptide(L)'
;MQRNTAEVILVPTSLRQRLLYAVHDAPAAGHFGVSKTLARLGSVGYWPNMAKDVAEYCRTCDKCQHLKPSAPTPAPLQPFPIGCPWERVSVHIFGNTDVPNTFTKWLEALPMKDQTAATVARKLTAVFCRIGIAETLHSDQGTAFESETHAECACC
;
A
#
# COMPACT_ATOMS: atom_id res chain seq x y z
N MET A 1 -14.10 27.99 30.71
CA MET A 1 -13.56 26.62 30.56
C MET A 1 -14.07 25.76 31.70
N GLN A 2 -15.19 25.05 31.49
CA GLN A 2 -15.67 24.08 32.47
C GLN A 2 -14.70 22.88 32.47
N ARG A 3 -14.05 22.62 33.62
CA ARG A 3 -13.30 21.37 33.79
C ARG A 3 -14.34 20.26 33.86
N ASN A 4 -14.34 19.37 32.87
CA ASN A 4 -15.11 18.14 32.92
C ASN A 4 -14.52 17.25 34.02
N THR A 5 -15.05 17.33 35.23
CA THR A 5 -14.62 16.49 36.36
C THR A 5 -15.40 15.19 36.33
N ALA A 6 -14.89 14.22 35.57
CA ALA A 6 -15.35 12.83 35.68
C ALA A 6 -14.64 12.18 36.88
N GLU A 7 -15.39 11.52 37.74
CA GLU A 7 -14.82 10.63 38.76
C GLU A 7 -14.27 9.38 38.06
N VAL A 8 -13.00 9.06 38.30
CA VAL A 8 -12.32 7.93 37.66
C VAL A 8 -11.61 7.10 38.72
N ILE A 9 -11.69 5.77 38.58
CA ILE A 9 -10.96 4.84 39.45
C ILE A 9 -9.45 4.98 39.20
N LEU A 10 -8.69 5.31 40.24
CA LEU A 10 -7.24 5.33 40.17
C LEU A 10 -6.71 3.90 40.23
N VAL A 11 -6.00 3.48 39.18
CA VAL A 11 -5.47 2.12 39.09
C VAL A 11 -4.16 2.00 39.87
N PRO A 12 -4.09 1.11 40.89
CA PRO A 12 -2.85 0.80 41.59
C PRO A 12 -1.79 0.24 40.64
N THR A 13 -0.51 0.56 40.90
CA THR A 13 0.62 0.12 40.05
C THR A 13 0.63 -1.40 39.83
N SER A 14 0.24 -2.18 40.84
CA SER A 14 0.19 -3.65 40.78
C SER A 14 -0.84 -4.20 39.79
N LEU A 15 -1.86 -3.43 39.38
CA LEU A 15 -2.91 -3.88 38.47
C LEU A 15 -2.71 -3.43 37.03
N ARG A 16 -1.87 -2.43 36.77
CA ARG A 16 -1.69 -1.82 35.44
C ARG A 16 -1.28 -2.84 34.38
N GLN A 17 -0.31 -3.70 34.69
CA GLN A 17 0.16 -4.72 33.75
C GLN A 17 -0.91 -5.77 33.42
N ARG A 18 -1.73 -6.14 34.42
CA ARG A 18 -2.85 -7.07 34.20
C ARG A 18 -3.92 -6.47 33.31
N LEU A 19 -4.21 -5.18 33.46
CA LEU A 19 -5.15 -4.47 32.61
C LEU A 19 -4.63 -4.31 31.17
N LEU A 20 -3.35 -3.98 31.00
CA LEU A 20 -2.70 -3.92 29.68
C LEU A 20 -2.82 -5.27 28.96
N TYR A 21 -2.47 -6.36 29.64
CA TYR A 21 -2.63 -7.71 29.11
C TYR A 21 -4.10 -8.02 28.74
N ALA A 22 -5.04 -7.72 29.62
CA ALA A 22 -6.46 -8.02 29.40
C ALA A 22 -7.05 -7.28 28.19
N VAL A 23 -6.59 -6.05 27.93
CA VAL A 23 -7.13 -5.20 26.87
C VAL A 23 -6.36 -5.32 25.55
N HIS A 24 -5.11 -5.81 25.57
CA HIS A 24 -4.27 -5.95 24.38
C HIS A 24 -3.98 -7.41 23.97
N ASP A 25 -3.58 -8.28 24.91
CA ASP A 25 -3.05 -9.63 24.62
C ASP A 25 -4.02 -10.78 24.82
N ALA A 26 -5.06 -10.58 25.64
CA ALA A 26 -6.04 -11.63 25.89
C ALA A 26 -6.60 -12.17 24.56
N PRO A 27 -6.98 -13.45 24.46
CA PRO A 27 -7.47 -14.02 23.21
C PRO A 27 -8.62 -13.22 22.54
N ALA A 28 -9.44 -12.52 23.34
CA ALA A 28 -10.52 -11.66 22.88
C ALA A 28 -10.12 -10.17 22.64
N ALA A 29 -8.88 -9.79 22.94
CA ALA A 29 -8.41 -8.41 22.94
C ALA A 29 -7.93 -7.90 21.58
N GLY A 30 -7.61 -8.79 20.63
CA GLY A 30 -7.40 -8.45 19.22
C GLY A 30 -6.19 -7.55 18.91
N HIS A 31 -5.25 -7.34 19.85
CA HIS A 31 -4.03 -6.56 19.62
C HIS A 31 -4.28 -5.16 19.05
N PHE A 32 -5.26 -4.45 19.61
CA PHE A 32 -5.60 -3.11 19.14
C PHE A 32 -4.44 -2.12 19.32
N GLY A 33 -4.37 -1.15 18.39
CA GLY A 33 -3.43 -0.05 18.47
C GLY A 33 -3.73 0.92 19.61
N VAL A 34 -2.78 1.81 19.89
CA VAL A 34 -2.73 2.72 21.04
C VAL A 34 -4.06 3.40 21.35
N SER A 35 -4.69 4.04 20.36
CA SER A 35 -5.93 4.80 20.59
C SER A 35 -7.09 3.95 21.09
N LYS A 36 -7.28 2.74 20.52
CA LYS A 36 -8.35 1.82 20.92
C LYS A 36 -8.07 1.19 22.28
N THR A 37 -6.81 0.84 22.54
CA THR A 37 -6.36 0.32 23.84
C THR A 37 -6.56 1.36 24.94
N LEU A 38 -6.20 2.62 24.69
CA LEU A 38 -6.45 3.73 25.61
C LEU A 38 -7.93 3.95 25.88
N ALA A 39 -8.76 3.98 24.84
CA ALA A 39 -10.21 4.16 24.98
C ALA A 39 -10.84 3.06 25.85
N ARG A 40 -10.45 1.80 25.64
CA ARG A 40 -10.92 0.67 26.45
C ARG A 40 -10.50 0.78 27.91
N LEU A 41 -9.21 1.04 28.16
CA LEU A 41 -8.72 1.17 29.53
C LEU A 41 -9.32 2.40 30.24
N GLY A 42 -9.55 3.50 29.51
CA GLY A 42 -10.17 4.71 30.05
C GLY A 42 -11.61 4.53 30.52
N SER A 43 -12.30 3.48 30.07
CA SER A 43 -13.61 3.08 30.60
C SER A 43 -13.55 2.34 31.94
N VAL A 44 -12.36 1.85 32.32
CA VAL A 44 -12.13 1.05 33.54
C VAL A 44 -11.48 1.90 34.63
N GLY A 45 -10.54 2.77 34.27
CA GLY A 45 -9.83 3.60 35.22
C GLY A 45 -8.73 4.43 34.58
N TYR A 46 -7.98 5.10 35.43
CA TYR A 46 -6.90 6.00 35.02
C TYR A 46 -5.68 5.82 35.91
N TRP A 47 -4.50 6.11 35.36
CA TRP A 47 -3.29 6.33 36.14
C TRP A 47 -2.40 7.38 35.49
N PRO A 48 -1.52 8.05 36.26
CA PRO A 48 -0.55 8.99 35.70
C PRO A 48 0.32 8.32 34.64
N ASN A 49 0.49 8.98 33.49
CA ASN A 49 1.27 8.49 32.33
C ASN A 49 0.66 7.28 31.59
N MET A 50 -0.61 6.96 31.80
CA MET A 50 -1.31 5.88 31.11
C MET A 50 -1.17 5.89 29.58
N ALA A 51 -1.24 7.06 28.94
CA ALA A 51 -1.03 7.19 27.50
C ALA A 51 0.37 6.72 27.05
N LYS A 52 1.39 7.06 27.83
CA LYS A 52 2.78 6.65 27.58
C LYS A 52 2.95 5.15 27.78
N ASP A 53 2.42 4.61 28.88
CA ASP A 53 2.51 3.18 29.19
C ASP A 53 1.81 2.33 28.12
N VAL A 54 0.62 2.73 27.66
CA VAL A 54 -0.10 2.02 26.59
C VAL A 54 0.65 2.10 25.25
N ALA A 55 1.20 3.26 24.93
CA ALA A 55 1.99 3.43 23.71
C ALA A 55 3.22 2.51 23.71
N GLU A 56 3.95 2.48 24.82
CA GLU A 56 5.13 1.62 24.99
C GLU A 56 4.76 0.13 24.95
N TYR A 57 3.67 -0.25 25.60
CA TYR A 57 3.17 -1.63 25.60
C TYR A 57 2.79 -2.11 24.19
N CYS A 58 2.06 -1.30 23.42
CA CYS A 58 1.69 -1.64 22.03
C CYS A 58 2.94 -1.70 21.12
N ARG A 59 3.91 -0.80 21.35
CA ARG A 59 5.17 -0.73 20.58
C ARG A 59 6.06 -1.94 20.83
N THR A 60 6.05 -2.48 22.03
CA THR A 60 6.91 -3.62 22.44
C THR A 60 6.21 -4.98 22.33
N CYS A 61 4.96 -5.02 21.87
CA CYS A 61 4.25 -6.29 21.67
C CYS A 61 4.82 -7.08 20.48
N ASP A 62 5.45 -8.23 20.77
CA ASP A 62 6.07 -9.10 19.76
C ASP A 62 5.11 -9.49 18.63
N LYS A 63 3.88 -9.90 18.98
CA LYS A 63 2.87 -10.30 17.98
C LYS A 63 2.55 -9.15 17.02
N CYS A 64 2.41 -7.93 17.54
CA CYS A 64 2.15 -6.75 16.72
C CYS A 64 3.33 -6.45 15.79
N GLN A 65 4.57 -6.54 16.29
CA GLN A 65 5.76 -6.23 15.50
C GLN A 65 5.99 -7.23 14.36
N HIS A 66 5.65 -8.51 14.56
CA HIS A 66 5.74 -9.53 13.50
C HIS A 66 4.67 -9.36 12.41
N LEU A 67 3.45 -8.95 12.79
CA LEU A 67 2.33 -8.79 11.85
C LEU A 67 2.33 -7.43 11.14
N LYS A 68 2.86 -6.40 11.78
CA LYS A 68 2.92 -5.03 11.27
C LYS A 68 4.35 -4.50 11.43
N PRO A 69 5.29 -4.98 10.60
CA PRO A 69 6.60 -4.37 10.56
C PRO A 69 6.43 -2.88 10.25
N SER A 70 7.26 -2.03 10.86
CA SER A 70 7.24 -0.60 10.58
C SER A 70 7.42 -0.42 9.08
N ALA A 71 6.44 0.22 8.43
CA ALA A 71 6.57 0.54 7.02
C ALA A 71 7.86 1.36 6.85
N PRO A 72 8.74 1.01 5.90
CA PRO A 72 9.89 1.83 5.62
C PRO A 72 9.40 3.23 5.26
N THR A 73 10.13 4.26 5.70
CA THR A 73 9.88 5.63 5.28
C THR A 73 9.85 5.63 3.74
N PRO A 74 8.74 6.05 3.11
CA PRO A 74 8.65 6.06 1.66
C PRO A 74 9.81 6.88 1.10
N ALA A 75 10.53 6.32 0.13
CA ALA A 75 11.52 7.09 -0.60
C ALA A 75 10.83 8.30 -1.25
N PRO A 76 11.51 9.47 -1.33
CA PRO A 76 10.95 10.62 -2.02
C PRO A 76 10.56 10.24 -3.45
N LEU A 77 9.30 10.49 -3.82
CA LEU A 77 8.81 10.26 -5.18
C LEU A 77 9.70 11.04 -6.15
N GLN A 78 10.31 10.32 -7.08
CA GLN A 78 11.10 10.96 -8.14
C GLN A 78 10.17 11.31 -9.30
N PRO A 79 10.24 12.53 -9.84
CA PRO A 79 9.51 12.86 -11.06
C PRO A 79 9.99 11.94 -12.18
N PHE A 80 9.05 11.33 -12.86
CA PHE A 80 9.34 10.49 -14.01
C PHE A 80 9.61 11.42 -15.21
N PRO A 81 10.83 11.46 -15.76
CA PRO A 81 11.16 12.41 -16.83
C PRO A 81 10.36 12.05 -18.07
N ILE A 82 9.65 13.05 -18.60
CA ILE A 82 8.87 12.97 -19.82
C ILE A 82 9.55 13.89 -20.83
N GLY A 83 10.11 13.38 -21.91
CA GLY A 83 10.71 14.21 -22.94
C GLY A 83 9.67 14.62 -24.00
N CYS A 84 9.46 13.82 -25.04
CA CYS A 84 8.55 14.14 -26.15
C CYS A 84 7.44 13.09 -26.36
N PRO A 85 6.36 13.41 -27.12
CA PRO A 85 5.34 12.43 -27.47
C PRO A 85 5.98 11.17 -28.05
N TRP A 86 5.54 10.01 -27.59
CA TRP A 86 5.98 8.71 -28.12
C TRP A 86 7.42 8.31 -27.80
N GLU A 87 8.18 9.13 -27.08
CA GLU A 87 9.47 8.72 -26.49
C GLU A 87 9.26 7.57 -25.49
N ARG A 88 8.22 7.67 -24.67
CA ARG A 88 7.90 6.63 -23.69
C ARG A 88 6.42 6.35 -23.59
N VAL A 89 6.07 5.09 -23.76
CA VAL A 89 4.70 4.58 -23.63
C VAL A 89 4.65 3.64 -22.44
N SER A 90 3.67 3.83 -21.57
CA SER A 90 3.42 2.88 -20.49
C SER A 90 2.32 1.91 -20.92
N VAL A 91 2.40 0.65 -20.51
CA VAL A 91 1.38 -0.37 -20.79
C VAL A 91 0.96 -1.01 -19.48
N HIS A 92 -0.35 -1.13 -19.31
CA HIS A 92 -0.93 -1.80 -18.15
C HIS A 92 -2.10 -2.68 -18.58
N ILE A 93 -2.28 -3.81 -17.89
CA ILE A 93 -3.41 -4.71 -18.13
C ILE A 93 -4.36 -4.63 -16.93
N PHE A 94 -5.52 -4.00 -17.14
CA PHE A 94 -6.59 -3.93 -16.14
C PHE A 94 -7.92 -4.35 -16.77
N GLY A 95 -8.21 -5.66 -16.78
CA GLY A 95 -9.37 -6.22 -17.50
C GLY A 95 -9.24 -6.16 -19.04
N ASN A 96 -8.76 -5.03 -19.58
CA ASN A 96 -8.29 -4.76 -20.95
C ASN A 96 -6.84 -4.24 -20.92
N THR A 97 -6.14 -4.19 -22.06
CA THR A 97 -4.82 -3.53 -22.14
C THR A 97 -4.99 -2.05 -22.40
N ASP A 98 -4.44 -1.25 -21.51
CA ASP A 98 -4.40 0.20 -21.60
C ASP A 98 -2.97 0.63 -21.96
N VAL A 99 -2.84 1.36 -23.06
CA VAL A 99 -1.55 1.87 -23.58
C VAL A 99 -1.54 3.39 -23.50
N PRO A 100 -1.30 3.99 -22.31
CA PRO A 100 -1.15 5.43 -22.19
C PRO A 100 0.19 5.93 -22.75
N ASN A 101 0.12 6.95 -23.61
CA ASN A 101 1.26 7.80 -23.92
C ASN A 101 1.60 8.63 -22.68
N THR A 102 2.83 8.45 -22.17
CA THR A 102 3.24 9.06 -20.90
C THR A 102 3.32 10.58 -21.00
N PHE A 103 3.56 11.14 -22.20
CA PHE A 103 3.66 12.57 -22.47
C PHE A 103 2.29 13.22 -22.70
N THR A 104 1.55 12.76 -23.70
CA THR A 104 0.27 13.41 -24.08
C THR A 104 -0.90 13.00 -23.18
N LYS A 105 -0.71 11.97 -22.34
CA LYS A 105 -1.79 11.29 -21.61
C LYS A 105 -2.87 10.69 -22.51
N TRP A 106 -2.60 10.57 -23.82
CA TRP A 106 -3.47 9.87 -24.76
C TRP A 106 -3.52 8.39 -24.39
N LEU A 107 -4.71 7.84 -24.18
CA LEU A 107 -4.93 6.47 -23.77
C LEU A 107 -5.53 5.66 -24.92
N GLU A 108 -4.91 4.54 -25.27
CA GLU A 108 -5.50 3.55 -26.15
C GLU A 108 -5.87 2.29 -25.37
N ALA A 109 -7.18 2.04 -25.24
CA ALA A 109 -7.72 0.85 -24.61
C ALA A 109 -8.00 -0.23 -25.66
N LEU A 110 -7.37 -1.39 -25.51
CA LEU A 110 -7.41 -2.50 -26.46
C LEU A 110 -8.12 -3.70 -25.82
N PRO A 111 -9.35 -4.04 -26.27
CA PRO A 111 -10.03 -5.22 -25.78
C PRO A 111 -9.34 -6.49 -26.30
N MET A 112 -9.21 -7.47 -25.41
CA MET A 112 -8.58 -8.76 -25.66
C MET A 112 -9.38 -9.89 -25.03
N LYS A 113 -9.31 -11.09 -25.63
CA LYS A 113 -10.01 -12.29 -25.13
C LYS A 113 -9.23 -13.03 -24.05
N ASP A 114 -7.92 -12.85 -24.05
CA ASP A 114 -6.97 -13.44 -23.11
C ASP A 114 -5.81 -12.46 -22.90
N GLN A 115 -5.05 -12.68 -21.83
CA GLN A 115 -3.89 -11.87 -21.45
C GLN A 115 -2.57 -12.63 -21.73
N THR A 116 -2.56 -13.48 -22.75
CA THR A 116 -1.33 -14.17 -23.14
C THR A 116 -0.37 -13.16 -23.77
N ALA A 117 0.93 -13.39 -23.60
CA ALA A 117 1.95 -12.50 -24.16
C ALA A 117 1.83 -12.33 -25.67
N ALA A 118 1.48 -13.39 -26.41
CA ALA A 118 1.25 -13.32 -27.85
C ALA A 118 0.07 -12.40 -28.22
N THR A 119 -1.01 -12.41 -27.44
CA THR A 119 -2.14 -11.49 -27.67
C THR A 119 -1.77 -10.05 -27.37
N VAL A 120 -1.04 -9.81 -26.28
CA VAL A 120 -0.53 -8.47 -25.92
C VAL A 120 0.43 -7.95 -26.99
N ALA A 121 1.41 -8.76 -27.40
CA ALA A 121 2.37 -8.46 -28.46
C ALA A 121 1.69 -8.00 -29.75
N ARG A 122 0.74 -8.79 -30.28
CA ARG A 122 -0.01 -8.42 -31.50
C ARG A 122 -0.75 -7.09 -31.38
N LYS A 123 -1.32 -6.82 -30.21
CA LYS A 123 -2.07 -5.59 -29.96
C LYS A 123 -1.15 -4.39 -29.92
N LEU A 124 0.01 -4.51 -29.26
CA LEU A 124 1.04 -3.48 -29.26
C LEU A 124 1.62 -3.25 -30.65
N THR A 125 1.93 -4.31 -31.40
CA THR A 125 2.38 -4.19 -32.79
C THR A 125 1.37 -3.41 -33.64
N ALA A 126 0.07 -3.69 -33.49
CA ALA A 126 -0.96 -2.94 -34.22
C ALA A 126 -0.98 -1.44 -33.87
N VAL A 127 -0.75 -1.09 -32.60
CA VAL A 127 -0.61 0.31 -32.16
C VAL A 127 0.66 0.93 -32.76
N PHE A 128 1.79 0.23 -32.70
CA PHE A 128 3.05 0.71 -33.22
C PHE A 128 3.03 0.91 -34.74
N CYS A 129 2.39 0.02 -35.49
CA CYS A 129 2.21 0.20 -36.93
C CYS A 129 1.33 1.39 -37.29
N ARG A 130 0.41 1.82 -36.42
CA ARG A 130 -0.51 2.93 -36.69
C ARG A 130 0.05 4.29 -36.28
N ILE A 131 0.75 4.36 -35.16
CA ILE A 131 1.17 5.62 -34.52
C ILE A 131 2.68 5.85 -34.67
N GLY A 132 3.46 4.77 -34.82
CA GLY A 132 4.93 4.77 -34.81
C GLY A 132 5.45 3.85 -33.70
N ILE A 133 6.75 3.58 -33.70
CA ILE A 133 7.42 2.79 -32.65
C ILE A 133 7.85 3.74 -31.53
N ALA A 134 7.57 3.37 -30.27
CA ALA A 134 8.00 4.16 -29.13
C ALA A 134 9.47 3.85 -28.77
N GLU A 135 10.23 4.84 -28.32
CA GLU A 135 11.65 4.61 -27.96
C GLU A 135 11.79 3.75 -26.70
N THR A 136 10.83 3.82 -25.78
CA THR A 136 10.81 2.99 -24.57
C THR A 136 9.40 2.55 -24.22
N LEU A 137 9.24 1.25 -23.96
CA LEU A 137 8.02 0.66 -23.42
C LEU A 137 8.18 0.39 -21.92
N HIS A 138 7.28 0.91 -21.10
CA HIS A 138 7.28 0.70 -19.65
C HIS A 138 6.06 -0.12 -19.24
N SER A 139 6.27 -1.35 -18.76
CA SER A 139 5.21 -2.21 -18.23
C SER A 139 5.42 -2.51 -16.76
N ASP A 140 4.41 -3.11 -16.13
CA ASP A 140 4.62 -3.82 -14.88
C ASP A 140 5.33 -5.17 -15.11
N GLN A 141 5.73 -5.84 -14.04
CA GLN A 141 6.31 -7.20 -14.04
C GLN A 141 5.22 -8.28 -14.20
N GLY A 142 4.20 -8.01 -15.01
CA GLY A 142 3.18 -8.98 -15.36
C GLY A 142 3.74 -10.08 -16.26
N THR A 143 3.29 -11.32 -16.06
CA THR A 143 3.74 -12.49 -16.83
C THR A 143 3.54 -12.36 -18.35
N ALA A 144 2.58 -11.53 -18.78
CA ALA A 144 2.35 -11.22 -20.19
C ALA A 144 3.44 -10.32 -20.83
N PHE A 145 4.25 -9.65 -20.00
CA PHE A 145 5.31 -8.72 -20.41
C PHE A 145 6.71 -9.31 -20.25
N GLU A 146 6.87 -10.36 -19.45
CA GLU A 146 8.18 -11.00 -19.18
C GLU A 146 8.52 -12.18 -20.11
N SER A 147 7.62 -12.55 -21.02
CA SER A 147 7.89 -13.63 -21.97
C SER A 147 8.84 -13.20 -23.10
N GLU A 148 9.56 -14.15 -23.69
CA GLU A 148 10.44 -13.96 -24.85
C GLU A 148 9.74 -13.27 -26.04
N THR A 149 8.45 -13.57 -26.26
CA THR A 149 7.62 -12.96 -27.31
C THR A 149 7.44 -11.45 -27.16
N HIS A 150 7.56 -10.90 -25.94
CA HIS A 150 7.46 -9.47 -25.71
C HIS A 150 8.77 -8.74 -26.02
N ALA A 151 9.91 -9.41 -25.81
CA ALA A 151 11.23 -8.87 -26.13
C ALA A 151 11.41 -8.63 -27.64
N GLU A 152 10.80 -9.46 -28.48
CA GLU A 152 10.86 -9.34 -29.95
C GLU A 152 10.06 -8.14 -30.49
N CYS A 153 9.01 -7.69 -29.80
CA CYS A 153 8.17 -6.57 -30.25
C CYS A 153 8.88 -5.21 -30.23
N ALA A 154 10.02 -5.08 -29.56
CA ALA A 154 10.80 -3.85 -29.47
C ALA A 154 11.89 -3.72 -30.57
N CYS A 155 12.00 -4.70 -31.48
CA CYS A 155 13.06 -4.77 -32.49
C CYS A 155 12.60 -4.61 -33.96
N CYS A 156 11.36 -4.18 -34.22
CA CYS A 156 10.95 -3.75 -35.56
C CYS A 156 11.21 -2.27 -35.76
#